data_AF-A0A9P6RHE3-F1
#
_entry.id   AF-A0A9P6RHE3-F1
#
_cell.length_a   1.000
_cell.length_b   1.000
_cell.length_c   1.000
_cell.angle_alpha   90.00
_cell.angle_beta   90.00
_cell.angle_gamma   90.00
#
_symmetry.space_group_name_H-M   'P 1'
#
loop_
_entity.id
_entity.type
_entity.pdbx_description
1 polymer ?
#
loop_
_entity_poly.entity_id
_entity_poly.type
_entity_poly.pdbx_seq_one_letter_code
_entity_poly.pdbx_strand_id
1 'polypeptide(L)'
;MSTSVATTGKLALLQKISTAIFGNVHNPQGLRTGNKILRQRLVGPTINSYYPNVKQIRLREITRMAPEMNLIDQAEKTRLEDLAERKKRGKGPPKKGQGRRSALKKK
;
A
#
# COMPACT_ATOMS: atom_id res chain seq x y z
N MET A 1 -6.30 61.05 14.98
CA MET A 1 -6.96 60.11 14.06
C MET A 1 -7.73 59.10 14.90
N SER A 2 -9.05 59.24 15.00
CA SER A 2 -9.90 58.35 15.82
C SER A 2 -9.97 56.96 15.17
N THR A 3 -9.41 55.95 15.82
CA THR A 3 -9.51 54.56 15.38
C THR A 3 -10.87 54.00 15.80
N SER A 4 -11.87 54.16 14.93
CA SER A 4 -13.18 53.54 15.11
C SER A 4 -13.03 52.01 15.12
N VAL A 5 -13.13 51.39 16.29
CA VAL A 5 -13.11 49.93 16.45
C VAL A 5 -14.38 49.34 15.83
N ALA A 6 -14.22 48.33 14.97
CA ALA A 6 -15.34 47.65 14.34
C ALA A 6 -16.18 46.89 15.39
N THR A 7 -17.50 47.03 15.31
CA THR A 7 -18.42 46.30 16.19
C THR A 7 -18.46 44.81 15.85
N THR A 8 -18.70 43.97 16.86
CA THR A 8 -18.76 42.51 16.72
C THR A 8 -19.74 42.06 15.63
N GLY A 9 -20.89 42.71 15.51
CA GLY A 9 -21.89 42.41 14.47
C GLY A 9 -21.39 42.71 13.05
N LYS A 10 -20.66 43.82 12.85
CA LYS A 10 -20.05 44.15 11.55
C LYS A 10 -18.97 43.13 11.17
N LEU A 11 -18.17 42.68 12.15
CA LEU A 11 -17.16 41.64 11.94
C LEU A 11 -17.78 40.29 11.57
N ALA A 12 -18.87 39.88 12.23
CA ALA A 12 -19.58 38.65 11.90
C ALA A 12 -20.19 38.69 10.48
N LEU A 13 -20.75 39.83 10.08
CA LEU A 13 -21.28 40.03 8.73
C LEU A 13 -20.18 39.98 7.67
N LEU A 14 -19.05 40.63 7.93
CA LEU A 14 -17.86 40.58 7.06
C LEU A 14 -17.35 39.13 6.90
N GLN A 15 -17.26 38.38 8.00
CA GLN A 15 -16.88 36.97 7.96
C GLN A 15 -17.86 36.14 7.13
N LYS A 16 -19.17 36.34 7.28
CA LYS A 16 -20.19 35.65 6.49
C LYS A 16 -20.04 35.92 4.99
N ILE A 17 -19.86 37.18 4.59
CA ILE A 17 -19.67 37.58 3.20
C ILE A 17 -18.35 37.00 2.65
N SER A 18 -17.26 37.13 3.39
CA SER A 18 -15.95 36.58 3.01
C SER A 18 -16.04 35.07 2.75
N THR A 19 -16.68 34.31 3.66
CA THR A 19 -16.84 32.87 3.45
C THR A 19 -17.66 32.53 2.21
N ALA A 20 -18.68 33.33 1.88
CA ALA A 20 -19.48 33.16 0.66
C ALA A 20 -18.67 33.45 -0.62
N ILE A 21 -17.84 34.50 -0.61
CA ILE A 21 -16.98 34.87 -1.75
C ILE A 21 -15.96 33.77 -2.04
N PHE A 22 -15.32 33.22 -1.00
CA PHE A 22 -14.22 32.26 -1.15
C PHE A 22 -14.65 30.79 -1.11
N GLY A 23 -15.96 30.50 -1.09
CA GLY A 23 -16.47 29.13 -1.02
C GLY A 23 -16.07 28.38 0.25
N ASN A 24 -15.85 29.10 1.37
CA ASN A 24 -15.52 28.53 2.67
C ASN A 24 -16.79 28.24 3.48
N VAL A 25 -16.71 27.29 4.41
CA VAL A 25 -17.82 26.97 5.33
C VAL A 25 -17.89 27.99 6.47
N HIS A 26 -19.05 28.64 6.65
CA HIS A 26 -19.31 29.57 7.74
C HIS A 26 -19.81 28.82 9.00
N ASN A 27 -19.03 28.84 10.10
CA ASN A 27 -19.37 28.17 11.36
C ASN A 27 -19.22 29.12 12.58
N PRO A 28 -20.19 30.04 12.80
CA PRO A 28 -20.10 31.04 13.87
C PRO A 28 -20.29 30.44 15.28
N GLN A 29 -20.94 29.28 15.39
CA GLN A 29 -21.22 28.60 16.67
C GLN A 29 -20.13 27.59 17.07
N GLY A 30 -19.10 27.39 16.24
CA GLY A 30 -18.00 26.47 16.54
C GLY A 30 -18.42 25.00 16.63
N LEU A 31 -19.49 24.59 15.94
CA LEU A 31 -20.01 23.22 15.98
C LEU A 31 -19.04 22.23 15.32
N ARG A 32 -19.04 20.98 15.80
CA ARG A 32 -18.24 19.88 15.23
C ARG A 32 -18.92 19.29 14.00
N THR A 33 -18.67 19.87 12.82
CA THR A 33 -19.32 19.46 11.56
C THR A 33 -18.58 18.36 10.78
N GLY A 34 -17.44 17.85 11.29
CA GLY A 34 -16.65 16.82 10.59
C GLY A 34 -15.83 17.31 9.39
N ASN A 35 -15.86 18.62 9.07
CA ASN A 35 -15.15 19.21 7.93
C ASN A 35 -13.63 18.94 7.94
N LYS A 36 -13.02 18.73 9.12
CA LYS A 36 -11.61 18.30 9.24
C LYS A 36 -11.33 17.01 8.47
N ILE A 37 -12.24 16.03 8.54
CA ILE A 37 -12.07 14.72 7.89
C ILE A 37 -12.25 14.87 6.38
N LEU A 38 -13.24 15.65 5.94
CA LEU A 38 -13.52 15.87 4.52
C LEU A 38 -12.41 16.64 3.80
N ARG A 39 -11.74 17.58 4.48
CA ARG A 39 -10.60 18.35 3.94
C ARG A 39 -9.30 17.57 3.93
N GLN A 40 -9.23 16.43 4.61
CA GLN A 40 -8.02 15.62 4.63
C GLN A 40 -7.78 15.05 3.24
N ARG A 41 -6.60 15.33 2.67
CA ARG A 41 -6.21 14.76 1.38
C ARG A 41 -6.15 13.23 1.47
N LEU A 42 -6.62 12.55 0.44
CA LEU A 42 -6.50 11.10 0.33
C LEU A 42 -5.02 10.72 0.16
N VAL A 43 -4.56 9.72 0.92
CA VAL A 43 -3.15 9.26 0.92
C VAL A 43 -3.00 7.89 0.23
N GLY A 44 -4.11 7.30 -0.22
CA GLY A 44 -4.15 5.97 -0.84
C GLY A 44 -3.12 5.74 -1.95
N PRO A 45 -2.97 6.66 -2.94
CA PRO A 45 -1.96 6.50 -3.99
C PRO A 45 -0.54 6.42 -3.46
N THR A 46 -0.19 7.26 -2.48
CA THR A 46 1.14 7.30 -1.85
C THR A 46 1.44 6.01 -1.09
N ILE A 47 0.45 5.47 -0.38
CA ILE A 47 0.59 4.20 0.35
C ILE A 47 0.75 3.03 -0.64
N ASN A 48 -0.03 3.03 -1.72
CA ASN A 48 0.03 1.99 -2.74
C ASN A 48 1.38 1.96 -3.48
N SER A 49 2.05 3.10 -3.60
CA SER A 49 3.39 3.21 -4.21
C SER A 49 4.55 2.85 -3.27
N TYR A 50 4.29 2.29 -2.08
CA TYR A 50 5.35 1.99 -1.11
C TYR A 50 6.42 1.03 -1.66
N TYR A 51 6.00 -0.05 -2.32
CA TYR A 51 6.90 -0.90 -3.09
C TYR A 51 6.89 -0.44 -4.55
N PRO A 52 8.04 -0.45 -5.25
CA PRO A 52 8.09 -0.03 -6.65
C PRO A 52 7.20 -0.92 -7.51
N ASN A 53 6.24 -0.30 -8.20
CA ASN A 53 5.36 -0.97 -9.18
C ASN A 53 6.04 -1.21 -10.53
N VAL A 54 7.36 -0.97 -10.63
CA VAL A 54 8.12 -1.31 -11.81
C VAL A 54 8.00 -2.81 -11.99
N LYS A 55 7.31 -3.26 -13.04
CA LYS A 55 7.31 -4.66 -13.45
C LYS A 55 8.76 -5.01 -13.79
N GLN A 56 9.49 -5.49 -12.79
CA GLN A 56 10.81 -6.06 -12.99
C GLN A 56 10.61 -7.22 -13.94
N ILE A 57 11.17 -7.09 -15.15
CA ILE A 57 11.09 -8.14 -16.17
C ILE A 57 11.69 -9.39 -15.55
N ARG A 58 10.85 -10.41 -15.36
CA ARG A 58 11.31 -11.68 -14.79
C ARG A 58 11.92 -12.52 -15.89
N LEU A 59 12.93 -13.32 -15.56
CA LEU A 59 13.56 -14.22 -16.54
C LEU A 59 12.55 -15.16 -17.22
N ARG A 60 11.50 -15.57 -16.50
CA ARG A 60 10.37 -16.36 -17.03
C ARG A 60 9.57 -15.67 -18.13
N GLU A 61 9.50 -14.34 -18.09
CA GLU A 61 8.81 -13.56 -19.12
C GLU A 61 9.69 -13.47 -20.37
N ILE A 62 10.99 -13.29 -20.18
CA ILE A 62 11.99 -13.29 -21.27
C ILE A 62 12.01 -14.64 -21.99
N THR A 63 12.07 -15.75 -21.26
CA THR A 63 12.05 -17.10 -21.87
C THR A 63 10.76 -17.38 -22.63
N ARG A 64 9.63 -16.79 -22.20
CA ARG A 64 8.36 -16.90 -22.92
C ARG A 64 8.36 -16.06 -24.21
N MET A 65 8.96 -14.88 -24.19
CA MET A 65 9.03 -13.99 -25.35
C MET A 65 10.02 -14.49 -26.41
N ALA A 66 11.12 -15.11 -25.98
CA ALA A 66 12.19 -15.58 -26.86
C ALA A 66 12.64 -17.00 -26.46
N PRO A 67 11.87 -18.03 -26.83
CA PRO A 67 12.19 -19.42 -26.51
C PRO A 67 13.50 -19.89 -27.17
N GLU A 68 13.84 -19.33 -28.34
CA GLU A 68 15.05 -19.66 -29.11
C GLU A 68 16.36 -19.43 -28.32
N MET A 69 16.35 -18.47 -27.38
CA MET A 69 17.53 -18.13 -26.58
C MET A 69 17.89 -19.16 -25.51
N ASN A 70 17.01 -20.14 -25.23
CA ASN A 70 17.24 -21.22 -24.26
C ASN A 70 17.83 -20.74 -22.90
N LEU A 71 17.37 -19.59 -22.40
CA LEU A 71 17.92 -19.00 -21.18
C LEU A 71 17.58 -19.85 -19.95
N ILE A 72 18.54 -20.00 -19.05
CA ILE A 72 18.41 -20.79 -17.81
C ILE A 72 18.54 -19.86 -16.60
N ASP A 73 17.60 -19.97 -15.66
CA ASP A 73 17.69 -19.34 -14.35
C ASP A 73 18.69 -20.11 -13.48
N GLN A 74 19.89 -19.56 -13.32
CA GLN A 74 20.96 -20.21 -12.57
C GLN A 74 20.59 -20.42 -11.09
N ALA A 75 19.94 -19.42 -10.47
CA ALA A 75 19.53 -19.53 -9.07
C ALA A 75 18.50 -20.64 -8.87
N GLU A 76 17.55 -20.76 -9.80
CA GLU A 76 16.58 -21.86 -9.79
C GLU A 76 17.24 -23.21 -10.07
N LYS A 77 18.21 -23.28 -10.99
CA LYS A 77 18.96 -24.51 -11.27
C LYS A 77 19.69 -25.02 -10.04
N THR A 78 20.45 -24.15 -9.36
CA THR A 78 21.14 -24.49 -8.10
C THR A 78 20.15 -24.95 -7.03
N ARG A 79 19.01 -24.27 -6.87
CA ARG A 79 17.95 -24.67 -5.93
C ARG A 79 17.44 -26.09 -6.20
N LEU A 80 17.30 -26.47 -7.48
CA LEU A 80 16.84 -27.80 -7.88
C LEU A 80 17.90 -28.87 -7.64
N GLU A 81 19.17 -28.56 -7.91
CA GLU A 81 20.32 -29.44 -7.61
C GLU A 81 20.43 -29.70 -6.11
N ASP A 82 20.37 -28.66 -5.27
CA ASP A 82 20.38 -28.77 -3.81
C ASP A 82 19.24 -29.66 -3.30
N LEU A 83 18.03 -29.49 -3.86
CA LEU A 83 16.89 -30.34 -3.52
C LEU A 83 17.11 -31.79 -3.92
N ALA A 84 17.71 -32.04 -5.08
CA ALA A 84 18.03 -33.39 -5.54
C ALA A 84 19.05 -34.05 -4.60
N GLU A 85 20.12 -33.35 -4.22
CA GLU A 85 21.11 -33.86 -3.26
C GLU A 85 20.53 -34.13 -1.87
N ARG A 86 19.66 -33.24 -1.38
CA ARG A 86 18.96 -33.46 -0.11
C ARG A 86 18.09 -34.70 -0.16
N LYS A 87 17.38 -34.94 -1.27
CA LYS A 87 16.59 -36.15 -1.48
C LYS A 87 17.47 -37.40 -1.51
N LYS A 88 18.61 -37.37 -2.21
CA LYS A 88 19.59 -38.48 -2.25
C LYS A 88 20.05 -38.90 -0.85
N ARG A 89 20.28 -37.93 0.05
CA ARG A 89 20.68 -38.16 1.45
C ARG A 89 19.51 -38.51 2.40
N GLY A 90 18.28 -38.65 1.89
CA GLY A 90 17.08 -38.87 2.73
C GLY A 90 16.71 -37.67 3.61
N LYS A 91 17.23 -36.47 3.31
CA LYS A 91 16.96 -35.20 4.02
C LYS A 91 16.04 -34.26 3.23
N GLY A 92 15.29 -34.83 2.27
CA GLY A 92 14.24 -34.14 1.56
C GLY A 92 13.06 -33.80 2.49
N PRO A 93 12.28 -32.76 2.17
CA PRO A 93 11.05 -32.49 2.90
C PRO A 93 10.09 -33.69 2.78
N PRO A 94 9.35 -34.03 3.86
CA PRO A 94 8.34 -35.08 3.81
C PRO A 94 7.20 -34.70 2.86
N LYS A 95 6.42 -35.70 2.42
CA LYS A 95 5.22 -35.45 1.60
C LYS A 95 4.26 -34.54 2.36
N LYS A 96 3.68 -33.55 1.67
CA LYS A 96 2.72 -32.60 2.24
C LYS A 96 1.58 -33.37 2.94
N GLY A 97 1.25 -32.98 4.17
CA GLY A 97 0.24 -33.66 5.00
C GLY A 97 0.71 -34.96 5.68
N GLN A 98 1.94 -35.40 5.42
CA GLN A 98 2.56 -36.59 6.01
C GLN A 98 3.81 -36.20 6.82
N GLY A 99 3.77 -35.05 7.47
CA GLY A 99 4.81 -34.65 8.42
C GLY A 99 4.82 -35.58 9.63
N ARG A 100 5.92 -35.58 10.39
CA ARG A 100 6.07 -36.41 11.61
C ARG A 100 4.87 -36.29 12.55
N ARG A 101 4.40 -35.07 12.82
CA ARG A 101 3.22 -34.80 13.68
C ARG A 101 1.94 -35.43 13.13
N SER A 102 1.73 -35.41 11.81
CA SER A 102 0.57 -36.00 11.15
C SER A 102 0.61 -37.54 11.18
N ALA A 103 1.80 -38.14 11.14
CA ALA A 103 1.98 -39.58 11.31
C ALA A 103 1.76 -40.03 12.75
N LEU A 104 2.22 -39.24 13.73
CA LEU A 104 2.00 -39.48 15.16
C LEU A 104 0.52 -39.46 15.56
N LYS A 105 -0.30 -38.58 14.98
CA LYS A 105 -1.75 -38.53 15.27
C LYS A 105 -2.54 -39.73 14.74
N LYS A 106 -2.00 -40.45 13.75
CA LYS A 106 -2.64 -41.63 13.14
C LYS A 106 -2.30 -42.94 13.86
N LYS A 107 -1.32 -42.90 14.78
CA LYS A 107 -0.88 -44.04 15.57
C LYS A 107 -1.46 -43.91 16.97
#